data_AF-X1C2Z1-F1
#
_entry.id   AF-X1C2Z1-F1
#
_cell.length_a   1.000
_cell.length_b   1.000
_cell.length_c   1.000
_cell.angle_alpha   90.00
_cell.angle_beta   90.00
_cell.angle_gamma   90.00
#
_symmetry.space_group_name_H-M   'P 1'
#
loop_
_entity.id
_entity.type
_entity.pdbx_description
1 polymer ?
#
loop_
_entity_poly.entity_id
_entity_poly.type
_entity_poly.pdbx_seq_one_letter_code
_entity_poly.pdbx_strand_id
1 'polypeptide(L)'
;EYGLKPDFWMKTLHHTNYWSANIENQHDNIWCTDPEDTIEYMKSIDVPWIAFKTLAAGAIHPEVGFRYAFENGADFVCVGMYDFQVVDDANIALDVLNSDLKRERPWMA
;
A
#
# COMPACT_ATOMS: atom_id res chain seq x y z
N GLU A 1 2.74 -1.11 -25.81
CA GLU A 1 3.75 -1.52 -24.82
C GLU A 1 4.83 -2.33 -25.51
N TYR A 2 6.09 -2.21 -25.10
CA TYR A 2 7.24 -2.87 -25.75
C TYR A 2 7.35 -4.39 -25.45
N GLY A 3 6.26 -5.05 -25.03
CA GLY A 3 6.25 -6.47 -24.68
C GLY A 3 7.03 -6.84 -23.41
N LEU A 4 7.40 -5.85 -22.59
CA LEU A 4 8.09 -6.07 -21.32
C LEU A 4 7.10 -6.61 -20.29
N LYS A 5 7.34 -7.82 -19.79
CA LYS A 5 6.61 -8.41 -18.66
C LYS A 5 7.45 -8.24 -17.39
N PRO A 6 7.07 -7.35 -16.46
CA PRO A 6 7.81 -7.19 -15.21
C PRO A 6 7.56 -8.38 -14.28
N ASP A 7 8.54 -8.67 -13.42
CA ASP A 7 8.38 -9.66 -12.33
C ASP A 7 7.50 -9.14 -11.20
N PHE A 8 7.46 -7.82 -11.00
CA PHE A 8 6.60 -7.13 -10.05
C PHE A 8 6.40 -5.66 -10.44
N TRP A 9 5.32 -5.06 -9.92
CA TRP A 9 5.09 -3.62 -9.91
C TRP A 9 5.42 -3.04 -8.54
N MET A 10 5.99 -1.85 -8.50
CA MET A 10 6.17 -1.09 -7.26
C MET A 10 5.45 0.25 -7.38
N LYS A 11 4.40 0.44 -6.57
CA LYS A 11 3.50 1.61 -6.70
C LYS A 11 2.99 2.05 -5.33
N THR A 12 2.80 3.37 -5.15
CA THR A 12 2.25 3.93 -3.92
C THR A 12 0.82 3.46 -3.68
N LEU A 13 0.49 3.14 -2.42
CA LEU A 13 -0.88 2.83 -2.02
C LEU A 13 -1.11 3.19 -0.57
N HIS A 14 -1.92 4.22 -0.35
CA HIS A 14 -2.41 4.64 0.96
C HIS A 14 -3.63 5.56 0.74
N HIS A 15 -4.57 5.57 1.67
CA HIS A 15 -5.71 6.50 1.57
C HIS A 15 -5.24 7.95 1.75
N THR A 16 -5.97 8.91 1.17
CA THR A 16 -5.67 10.34 1.29
C THR A 16 -6.30 10.99 2.53
N ASN A 17 -6.98 10.22 3.37
CA ASN A 17 -7.59 10.71 4.61
C ASN A 17 -6.59 10.76 5.78
N TYR A 18 -5.62 11.69 5.76
CA TYR A 18 -4.70 11.96 6.88
C TYR A 18 -4.36 13.45 6.96
N TRP A 19 -3.92 13.91 8.13
CA TRP A 19 -3.84 15.33 8.51
C TRP A 19 -2.99 16.22 7.58
N SER A 20 -1.98 15.67 6.91
CA SER A 20 -1.09 16.40 6.00
C SER A 20 -1.41 16.21 4.52
N ALA A 21 -2.45 15.44 4.19
CA ALA A 21 -2.88 15.22 2.82
C ALA A 21 -3.70 16.44 2.33
N ASN A 22 -3.11 17.24 1.44
CA ASN A 22 -3.81 18.31 0.75
C ASN A 22 -3.61 18.17 -0.77
N ILE A 23 -4.63 17.64 -1.46
CA ILE A 23 -4.58 17.38 -2.91
C ILE A 23 -4.50 18.69 -3.73
N GLU A 24 -5.07 19.78 -3.21
CA GLU A 24 -5.08 21.09 -3.88
C GLU A 24 -3.74 21.83 -3.71
N ASN A 25 -3.15 21.78 -2.51
CA ASN A 25 -1.90 22.45 -2.17
C ASN A 25 -0.90 21.42 -1.64
N GLN A 26 -0.27 20.69 -2.56
CA GLN A 26 0.48 19.47 -2.24
C GLN A 26 1.83 19.70 -1.56
N HIS A 27 2.40 20.91 -1.55
CA HIS A 27 3.69 21.22 -0.92
C HIS A 27 4.79 20.15 -1.11
N ASP A 28 4.80 19.47 -2.26
CA ASP A 28 5.70 18.35 -2.61
C ASP A 28 5.66 17.11 -1.68
N ASN A 29 4.57 16.91 -0.93
CA ASN A 29 4.46 15.81 0.05
C ASN A 29 3.52 14.65 -0.38
N ILE A 30 2.72 14.84 -1.45
CA ILE A 30 1.74 13.85 -1.95
C ILE A 30 2.20 13.21 -3.26
N TRP A 31 2.21 11.87 -3.25
CA TRP A 31 2.65 11.04 -4.39
C TRP A 31 1.62 9.96 -4.75
N CYS A 32 0.45 10.00 -4.10
CA CYS A 32 -0.73 9.21 -4.40
C CYS A 32 -1.92 10.16 -4.19
N THR A 33 -2.49 10.64 -5.29
CA THR A 33 -3.63 11.58 -5.29
C THR A 33 -4.95 10.87 -5.51
N ASP A 34 -4.91 9.73 -6.19
CA ASP A 34 -6.06 8.89 -6.54
C ASP A 34 -5.69 7.42 -6.31
N PRO A 35 -5.75 6.95 -5.06
CA PRO A 35 -5.49 5.54 -4.75
C PRO A 35 -6.55 4.64 -5.37
N GLU A 36 -7.81 5.08 -5.49
CA GLU A 36 -8.90 4.30 -6.07
C GLU A 36 -8.63 3.93 -7.54
N ASP A 37 -8.19 4.87 -8.38
CA ASP A 37 -7.81 4.58 -9.77
C ASP A 37 -6.64 3.59 -9.85
N THR A 38 -5.66 3.71 -8.94
CA THR A 38 -4.55 2.75 -8.85
C THR A 38 -5.06 1.35 -8.51
N ILE A 39 -5.99 1.25 -7.55
CA ILE A 39 -6.58 -0.03 -7.13
C ILE A 39 -7.34 -0.67 -8.28
N GLU A 40 -8.21 0.08 -8.96
CA GLU A 40 -8.98 -0.42 -10.11
C GLU A 40 -8.07 -0.88 -11.25
N TYR A 41 -7.02 -0.10 -11.58
CA TYR A 41 -6.05 -0.50 -12.59
C TYR A 41 -5.36 -1.83 -12.22
N MET A 42 -4.90 -1.96 -10.98
CA MET A 42 -4.17 -3.12 -10.51
C MET A 42 -5.01 -4.41 -10.44
N LYS A 43 -6.35 -4.33 -10.40
CA LYS A 43 -7.23 -5.51 -10.52
C LYS A 43 -7.04 -6.26 -11.84
N SER A 44 -6.67 -5.56 -12.91
CA SER A 44 -6.45 -6.16 -14.24
C SER A 44 -5.04 -6.75 -14.43
N ILE A 45 -4.14 -6.53 -13.47
CA ILE A 45 -2.71 -6.88 -13.59
C ILE A 45 -2.43 -8.20 -12.88
N ASP A 46 -1.98 -9.20 -13.63
CA ASP A 46 -1.65 -10.57 -13.18
C ASP A 46 -0.18 -10.73 -12.75
N VAL A 47 0.41 -9.66 -12.21
CA VAL A 47 1.81 -9.60 -11.77
C VAL A 47 1.87 -9.10 -10.31
N PRO A 48 2.78 -9.60 -9.45
CA PRO A 48 2.93 -9.15 -8.07
C PRO A 48 3.02 -7.63 -7.92
N TRP A 49 2.42 -7.11 -6.85
CA TRP A 49 2.45 -5.69 -6.50
C TRP A 49 3.08 -5.45 -5.13
N ILE A 50 4.17 -4.68 -5.11
CA ILE A 50 4.78 -4.12 -3.92
C ILE A 50 4.23 -2.70 -3.69
N ALA A 51 3.33 -2.55 -2.71
CA ALA A 51 2.88 -1.24 -2.26
C ALA A 51 3.94 -0.55 -1.42
N PHE A 52 4.23 0.73 -1.67
CA PHE A 52 5.14 1.52 -0.84
C PHE A 52 4.50 2.83 -0.37
N LYS A 53 5.12 3.46 0.64
CA LYS A 53 4.58 4.66 1.31
C LYS A 53 3.19 4.42 1.94
N THR A 54 2.89 3.18 2.29
CA THR A 54 1.61 2.75 2.88
C THR A 54 1.23 3.47 4.18
N LEU A 55 2.24 3.97 4.92
CA LEU A 55 2.05 4.68 6.18
C LEU A 55 2.06 6.22 6.03
N ALA A 56 2.12 6.75 4.81
CA ALA A 56 2.18 8.19 4.53
C ALA A 56 3.22 8.94 5.42
N ALA A 57 4.45 8.40 5.49
CA ALA A 57 5.52 8.92 6.35
C ALA A 57 5.17 8.98 7.85
N GLY A 58 4.39 8.00 8.33
CA GLY A 58 3.97 7.89 9.73
C GLY A 58 2.68 8.65 10.06
N ALA A 59 2.05 9.30 9.08
CA ALA A 59 0.74 9.94 9.28
C ALA A 59 -0.42 8.92 9.36
N ILE A 60 -0.21 7.69 8.89
CA ILE A 60 -1.15 6.58 8.97
C ILE A 60 -0.55 5.50 9.87
N HIS A 61 -1.33 5.03 10.83
CA HIS A 61 -0.93 3.95 11.73
C HIS A 61 -0.78 2.61 11.00
N PRO A 62 0.18 1.74 11.38
CA PRO A 62 0.43 0.46 10.72
C PRO A 62 -0.80 -0.43 10.57
N GLU A 63 -1.65 -0.52 11.59
CA GLU A 63 -2.87 -1.35 11.59
C GLU A 63 -3.83 -0.94 10.47
N VAL A 64 -3.90 0.37 10.19
CA VAL A 64 -4.74 0.94 9.14
C VAL A 64 -4.06 0.80 7.78
N GLY A 65 -2.80 1.21 7.69
CA GLY A 65 -2.06 1.25 6.42
C GLY A 65 -1.82 -0.14 5.82
N PHE A 66 -1.44 -1.12 6.65
CA PHE A 66 -1.23 -2.49 6.17
C PHE A 66 -2.53 -3.15 5.75
N ARG A 67 -3.60 -3.03 6.56
CA ARG A 67 -4.92 -3.54 6.18
C ARG A 67 -5.40 -2.92 4.89
N TYR A 68 -5.33 -1.60 4.76
CA TYR A 68 -5.73 -0.91 3.55
C TYR A 68 -4.94 -1.39 2.32
N ALA A 69 -3.61 -1.52 2.44
CA ALA A 69 -2.79 -1.97 1.32
C ALA A 69 -3.12 -3.41 0.90
N PHE A 70 -3.28 -4.29 1.89
CA PHE A 70 -3.62 -5.68 1.66
C PHE A 70 -5.04 -5.82 1.09
N GLU A 71 -6.09 -5.33 1.75
CA GLU A 71 -7.47 -5.46 1.24
C GLU A 71 -7.64 -4.96 -0.19
N ASN A 72 -6.88 -3.93 -0.58
CA ASN A 72 -6.93 -3.37 -1.93
C ASN A 72 -5.94 -3.98 -2.94
N GLY A 73 -5.32 -5.11 -2.61
CA GLY A 73 -4.69 -5.99 -3.60
C GLY A 73 -3.16 -6.02 -3.65
N ALA A 74 -2.43 -5.26 -2.82
CA ALA A 74 -0.97 -5.29 -2.80
C ALA A 74 -0.38 -6.57 -2.20
N ASP A 75 0.41 -7.33 -2.96
CA ASP A 75 0.98 -8.61 -2.52
C ASP A 75 2.05 -8.44 -1.44
N PHE A 76 2.78 -7.33 -1.47
CA PHE A 76 3.79 -6.97 -0.49
C PHE A 76 3.63 -5.51 -0.07
N VAL A 77 4.12 -5.19 1.12
CA VAL A 77 4.29 -3.79 1.58
C VAL A 77 5.77 -3.50 1.81
N CYS A 78 6.27 -2.43 1.19
CA CYS A 78 7.60 -1.87 1.41
C CYS A 78 7.46 -0.71 2.41
N VAL A 79 7.85 -0.97 3.65
CA VAL A 79 7.58 -0.10 4.80
C VAL A 79 8.89 0.41 5.39
N GLY A 80 9.00 1.74 5.54
CA GLY A 80 10.07 2.38 6.28
C GLY A 80 9.67 2.61 7.72
N MET A 81 10.52 2.22 8.67
CA MET A 81 10.27 2.29 10.11
C MET A 81 11.60 2.43 10.88
N TYR A 82 11.53 2.88 12.13
CA TYR A 82 12.68 2.84 13.04
C TYR A 82 12.92 1.43 13.58
N ASP A 83 14.11 1.17 14.09
CA ASP A 83 14.50 -0.13 14.66
C ASP A 83 13.59 -0.59 15.81
N PHE A 84 13.19 0.33 16.68
CA PHE A 84 12.28 0.06 17.79
C PHE A 84 10.83 -0.24 17.36
N GLN A 85 10.47 0.05 16.10
CA GLN A 85 9.14 -0.25 15.55
C GLN A 85 9.08 -1.61 14.86
N VAL A 86 10.23 -2.21 14.52
CA VAL A 86 10.29 -3.42 13.68
C VAL A 86 9.50 -4.58 14.27
N VAL A 87 9.59 -4.79 15.59
CA VAL A 87 8.87 -5.90 16.25
C VAL A 87 7.36 -5.66 16.20
N ASP A 88 6.92 -4.45 16.54
CA ASP A 88 5.50 -4.11 16.59
C ASP A 88 4.88 -4.12 15.19
N ASP A 89 5.52 -3.48 14.20
CA ASP A 89 5.05 -3.45 12.82
C ASP A 89 5.01 -4.86 12.20
N ALA A 90 6.00 -5.73 12.49
CA ALA A 90 5.98 -7.11 12.03
C ALA A 90 4.83 -7.93 12.63
N ASN A 91 4.56 -7.75 13.92
CA ASN A 91 3.42 -8.41 14.58
C ASN A 91 2.09 -7.89 14.04
N ILE A 92 1.94 -6.58 13.83
CA ILE A 92 0.74 -5.98 13.23
C ILE A 92 0.52 -6.53 11.81
N ALA A 93 1.57 -6.63 11.00
CA ALA A 93 1.46 -7.22 9.67
C ALA A 93 0.99 -8.68 9.73
N LEU A 94 1.52 -9.48 10.66
CA LEU A 94 1.09 -10.87 10.87
C LEU A 94 -0.38 -10.96 11.32
N ASP A 95 -0.80 -10.11 12.24
CA ASP A 95 -2.19 -10.07 12.73
C ASP A 95 -3.16 -9.69 11.61
N VAL A 96 -2.80 -8.71 10.78
CA VAL A 96 -3.60 -8.31 9.61
C VAL A 96 -3.70 -9.44 8.59
N LEU A 97 -2.58 -10.11 8.27
CA LEU A 97 -2.57 -11.24 7.32
C LEU A 97 -3.33 -12.47 7.81
N ASN A 98 -3.40 -12.69 9.13
CA ASN A 98 -4.18 -13.77 9.75
C ASN A 98 -5.65 -13.42 10.00
N SER A 99 -6.06 -12.18 9.71
CA SER A 99 -7.44 -11.72 9.86
C SER A 99 -8.29 -11.99 8.61
N ASP A 100 -9.59 -11.75 8.70
CA ASP A 100 -10.48 -11.76 7.53
C ASP A 100 -10.22 -10.55 6.63
N LEU A 101 -9.37 -10.72 5.62
CA LEU A 101 -9.07 -9.69 4.62
C LEU A 101 -10.07 -9.76 3.47
N LYS A 102 -10.84 -8.67 3.29
CA LYS A 102 -11.75 -8.54 2.16
C LYS A 102 -11.01 -8.05 0.93
N ARG A 103 -10.43 -9.01 0.20
CA ARG A 103 -9.72 -8.77 -1.06
C ARG A 103 -10.56 -9.12 -2.28
N GLU A 104 -10.63 -8.21 -3.24
CA GLU A 104 -11.17 -8.50 -4.57
C GLU A 104 -10.08 -9.05 -5.51
N ARG A 105 -8.87 -8.49 -5.44
CA ARG A 105 -7.72 -8.93 -6.24
C ARG A 105 -7.05 -10.14 -5.55
N PRO A 106 -6.89 -11.29 -6.25
CA PRO A 106 -6.20 -12.44 -5.69
C PRO A 106 -4.71 -12.14 -5.47
N TRP A 107 -4.07 -12.93 -4.61
CA TRP A 107 -2.62 -12.89 -4.45
C TRP A 107 -1.96 -13.38 -5.74
N MET A 108 -0.96 -12.64 -6.21
CA MET A 108 -0.22 -12.91 -7.44
C MET A 108 1.23 -13.36 -7.20
N ALA A 109 1.67 -13.38 -5.93
CA ALA A 109 3.01 -13.78 -5.50
C ALA A 109 3.09 -15.23 -5.01
#